data_AF-A0A3D5KE85-F1
#
_entry.id   AF-A0A3D5KE85-F1
#
_cell.length_a   1.000
_cell.length_b   1.000
_cell.length_c   1.000
_cell.angle_alpha   90.00
_cell.angle_beta   90.00
_cell.angle_gamma   90.00
#
_symmetry.space_group_name_H-M   'P 1'
#
loop_
_entity.id
_entity.type
_entity.pdbx_description
1 polymer ?
#
loop_
_entity_poly.entity_id
_entity_poly.type
_entity_poly.pdbx_seq_one_letter_code
_entity_poly.pdbx_strand_id
1 'polypeptide(L)'
;MALDGIFLHSLSLELKDNILKGKVDKVNQPEKDEIILTIRKDNRNIKLLISASSNYPRIHLTERSKANPMQPPMFCMLLRKYLIGAKLVKLEQKDCDRILCLDFESRDEMGFDSIYTLIIEIMGRHSNITLIRKRDNIVMDSIKHITPNINSYRSIYPGINYKFPPESKKLNPFDFSEETNIKIDSPDSILSSNILSKIFTGVSPLLSKEIVSLFQVNNKLDKGNALKELLIFSKKFFQSITNNNFAFTIYKDSKGNYKDFYCLNLATMKDYEKTKYNSA
;
A
#
# COMPACT_ATOMS: atom_id res chain seq x y z
N MET A 1 -4.06 -6.14 10.49
CA MET A 1 -4.83 -5.24 9.61
C MET A 1 -4.90 -5.90 8.25
N ALA A 2 -6.06 -5.89 7.60
CA ALA A 2 -6.24 -6.45 6.26
C ALA A 2 -5.48 -5.71 5.16
N LEU A 3 -5.38 -4.37 5.27
CA LEU A 3 -4.54 -3.57 4.38
C LEU A 3 -3.08 -3.69 4.82
N ASP A 4 -2.48 -4.83 4.50
CA ASP A 4 -1.07 -5.10 4.65
C ASP A 4 -0.30 -4.81 3.35
N GLY A 5 0.98 -5.12 3.32
CA GLY A 5 1.83 -4.86 2.16
C GLY A 5 1.46 -5.72 0.96
N ILE A 6 0.98 -6.95 1.19
CA ILE A 6 0.53 -7.85 0.12
C ILE A 6 -0.77 -7.32 -0.49
N PHE A 7 -1.72 -6.87 0.34
CA PHE A 7 -2.93 -6.23 -0.15
C PHE A 7 -2.61 -4.96 -0.96
N LEU A 8 -1.71 -4.10 -0.44
CA LEU A 8 -1.28 -2.90 -1.16
C LEU A 8 -0.57 -3.24 -2.47
N HIS A 9 0.17 -4.36 -2.54
CA HIS A 9 0.78 -4.83 -3.77
C HIS A 9 -0.27 -5.13 -4.84
N SER A 10 -1.27 -5.95 -4.52
CA SER A 10 -2.38 -6.25 -5.44
C SER A 10 -3.12 -4.98 -5.88
N LEU A 11 -3.38 -4.07 -4.95
CA LEU A 11 -3.97 -2.77 -5.26
C LEU A 11 -3.08 -1.92 -6.16
N SER A 12 -1.75 -1.96 -5.98
CA SER A 12 -0.83 -1.23 -6.84
C SER A 12 -0.86 -1.70 -8.30
N LEU A 13 -1.13 -2.99 -8.53
CA LEU A 13 -1.30 -3.58 -9.86
C LEU A 13 -2.59 -3.06 -10.50
N GLU A 14 -3.72 -3.13 -9.77
CA GLU A 14 -5.00 -2.56 -10.22
C GLU A 14 -4.89 -1.06 -10.54
N LEU A 15 -4.20 -0.29 -9.70
CA LEU A 15 -3.97 1.13 -9.94
C LEU A 15 -3.09 1.36 -11.18
N LYS A 16 -2.03 0.55 -11.40
CA LYS A 16 -1.22 0.69 -12.62
C LYS A 16 -2.04 0.50 -13.88
N ASP A 17 -2.86 -0.54 -13.92
CA ASP A 17 -3.69 -0.86 -15.07
C ASP A 17 -4.70 0.26 -15.37
N ASN A 18 -5.22 0.91 -14.32
CA ASN A 18 -6.26 1.92 -14.45
C ASN A 18 -5.75 3.36 -14.61
N ILE A 19 -4.67 3.79 -13.94
CA ILE A 19 -4.31 5.22 -13.87
C ILE A 19 -2.90 5.56 -14.38
N LEU A 20 -2.00 4.57 -14.56
CA LEU A 20 -0.66 4.84 -15.11
C LEU A 20 -0.75 5.46 -16.50
N LYS A 21 0.13 6.43 -16.79
CA LYS A 21 0.14 7.30 -17.99
C LYS A 21 -1.04 8.27 -18.09
N GLY A 22 -1.98 8.26 -17.15
CA GLY A 22 -3.06 9.24 -17.05
C GLY A 22 -2.55 10.63 -16.64
N LYS A 23 -3.32 11.67 -16.96
CA LYS A 23 -3.04 13.07 -16.58
C LYS A 23 -3.98 13.53 -15.48
N VAL A 24 -3.46 14.20 -14.45
CA VAL A 24 -4.31 14.74 -13.38
C VAL A 24 -5.12 15.93 -13.93
N ASP A 25 -6.44 15.81 -13.90
CA ASP A 25 -7.40 16.82 -14.33
C ASP A 25 -7.83 17.73 -13.16
N LYS A 26 -8.10 17.12 -11.99
CA LYS A 26 -8.56 17.84 -10.79
C LYS A 26 -7.93 17.31 -9.53
N VAL A 27 -7.75 18.21 -8.56
CA VAL A 27 -7.34 17.89 -7.20
C VAL A 27 -8.33 18.51 -6.21
N ASN A 28 -8.81 17.67 -5.31
CA ASN A 28 -9.81 17.97 -4.30
C ASN A 28 -9.38 17.44 -2.93
N GLN A 29 -9.79 18.13 -1.87
CA GLN A 29 -9.54 17.72 -0.48
C GLN A 29 -10.87 17.85 0.29
N PRO A 30 -11.75 16.83 0.21
CA PRO A 30 -13.06 16.88 0.87
C PRO A 30 -12.95 16.82 2.40
N GLU A 31 -11.91 16.17 2.93
CA GLU A 31 -11.67 16.02 4.36
C GLU A 31 -10.25 16.47 4.71
N LYS A 32 -10.00 16.77 6.00
CA LYS A 32 -8.68 17.21 6.47
C LYS A 32 -7.54 16.25 6.12
N ASP A 33 -7.82 14.96 6.03
CA ASP A 33 -6.85 13.88 5.82
C ASP A 33 -7.16 13.05 4.56
N GLU A 34 -7.93 13.57 3.60
CA GLU A 34 -8.31 12.86 2.39
C GLU A 34 -8.14 13.73 1.13
N ILE A 35 -7.45 13.20 0.11
CA ILE A 35 -7.29 13.81 -1.20
C ILE A 35 -8.02 12.96 -2.25
N ILE A 36 -8.65 13.62 -3.21
CA ILE A 36 -9.17 12.99 -4.42
C ILE A 36 -8.44 13.59 -5.63
N LEU A 37 -7.73 12.74 -6.37
CA LEU A 37 -7.16 13.07 -7.68
C LEU A 37 -8.10 12.56 -8.76
N THR A 38 -8.58 13.43 -9.64
CA THR A 38 -9.27 12.99 -10.87
C THR A 38 -8.21 12.88 -11.95
N ILE A 39 -7.99 11.67 -12.46
CA ILE A 39 -6.99 11.33 -13.46
C ILE A 39 -7.71 10.98 -14.76
N ARG A 40 -7.39 11.71 -15.83
CA ARG A 40 -7.90 11.47 -17.18
C ARG A 40 -7.00 10.47 -17.89
N LYS A 41 -7.57 9.33 -18.29
CA LYS A 41 -6.91 8.28 -19.09
C LYS A 41 -7.93 7.70 -20.07
N ASP A 42 -7.53 7.49 -21.33
CA ASP A 42 -8.36 6.86 -22.37
C ASP A 42 -9.78 7.46 -22.47
N ASN A 43 -9.86 8.81 -22.47
CA ASN A 43 -11.09 9.61 -22.46
C ASN A 43 -12.04 9.38 -21.28
N ARG A 44 -11.58 8.76 -20.19
CA ARG A 44 -12.33 8.58 -18.95
C ARG A 44 -11.72 9.38 -17.81
N ASN A 45 -12.56 9.86 -16.91
CA ASN A 45 -12.15 10.51 -15.66
C ASN A 45 -12.25 9.51 -14.52
N ILE A 46 -11.10 9.09 -14.00
CA ILE A 46 -10.98 8.11 -12.92
C ILE A 46 -10.63 8.86 -11.64
N LYS A 47 -11.40 8.68 -10.57
CA LYS A 47 -11.12 9.32 -9.27
C LYS A 47 -10.33 8.36 -8.38
N LEU A 48 -9.14 8.78 -7.99
CA LEU A 48 -8.30 8.13 -6.99
C LEU A 48 -8.50 8.84 -5.65
N LEU A 49 -9.05 8.13 -4.66
CA LEU A 49 -9.17 8.61 -3.29
C LEU A 49 -7.96 8.11 -2.48
N ILE A 50 -7.30 9.03 -1.78
CA ILE A 50 -6.17 8.77 -0.89
C ILE A 50 -6.52 9.33 0.49
N SER A 51 -6.59 8.48 1.50
CA SER A 51 -6.87 8.86 2.88
C SER A 51 -5.68 8.54 3.78
N ALA A 52 -5.23 9.55 4.51
CA ALA A 52 -4.29 9.46 5.62
C ALA A 52 -5.00 9.39 6.97
N SER A 53 -6.29 9.00 7.02
CA SER A 53 -7.04 8.91 8.27
C SER A 53 -6.35 8.03 9.30
N SER A 54 -6.36 8.42 10.57
CA SER A 54 -5.79 7.60 11.65
C SER A 54 -6.50 6.25 11.81
N ASN A 55 -7.79 6.20 11.47
CA ASN A 55 -8.63 5.01 11.63
C ASN A 55 -8.73 4.20 10.33
N TYR A 56 -8.88 4.88 9.19
CA TYR A 56 -9.16 4.24 7.91
C TYR A 56 -8.23 4.72 6.78
N PRO A 57 -6.89 4.65 6.97
CA PRO A 57 -5.97 5.06 5.91
C PRO A 57 -6.05 4.06 4.76
N ARG A 58 -6.20 4.56 3.55
CA ARG A 58 -6.45 3.73 2.36
C ARG A 58 -6.20 4.53 1.09
N ILE A 59 -6.03 3.80 0.01
CA ILE A 59 -6.05 4.31 -1.36
C ILE A 59 -6.98 3.41 -2.17
N HIS A 60 -7.78 3.96 -3.07
CA HIS A 60 -8.66 3.18 -3.97
C HIS A 60 -9.28 4.07 -5.05
N LEU A 61 -9.76 3.44 -6.12
CA LEU A 61 -10.61 4.09 -7.11
C LEU A 61 -12.04 4.23 -6.57
N THR A 62 -12.73 5.31 -6.90
CA THR A 62 -14.10 5.56 -6.42
C THR A 62 -14.94 6.31 -7.44
N GLU A 63 -16.23 6.01 -7.48
CA GLU A 63 -17.19 6.82 -8.22
C GLU A 63 -17.80 7.93 -7.35
N ARG A 64 -17.73 7.75 -6.03
CA ARG A 64 -18.34 8.64 -5.04
C ARG A 64 -17.72 10.03 -5.12
N SER A 65 -18.58 11.04 -5.08
CA SER A 65 -18.18 12.44 -4.92
C SER A 65 -18.49 12.87 -3.50
N LYS A 66 -17.59 13.63 -2.89
CA LYS A 66 -17.81 14.29 -1.60
C LYS A 66 -17.91 15.79 -1.82
N ALA A 67 -18.64 16.48 -0.93
CA ALA A 67 -18.66 17.93 -0.93
C ALA A 67 -17.24 18.46 -0.63
N ASN A 68 -16.85 19.51 -1.33
CA ASN A 68 -15.58 20.18 -1.09
C ASN A 68 -15.81 21.36 -0.13
N PRO A 69 -14.82 21.70 0.71
CA PRO A 69 -14.87 22.95 1.47
C PRO A 69 -14.96 24.15 0.52
N MET A 70 -15.62 25.22 0.98
CA MET A 70 -15.76 26.46 0.18
C MET A 70 -14.41 27.06 -0.21
N GLN A 71 -13.44 27.01 0.71
CA GLN A 71 -12.06 27.39 0.45
C GLN A 71 -11.17 26.14 0.41
N PRO A 72 -10.39 25.94 -0.66
CA PRO A 72 -9.50 24.79 -0.75
C PRO A 72 -8.37 24.92 0.29
N PRO A 73 -8.07 23.86 1.07
CA PRO A 73 -6.94 23.87 2.00
C PRO A 73 -5.60 24.10 1.30
N MET A 74 -4.60 24.59 2.04
CA MET A 74 -3.28 24.93 1.50
C MET A 74 -2.60 23.74 0.80
N PHE A 75 -2.66 22.54 1.40
CA PHE A 75 -2.11 21.34 0.80
C PHE A 75 -2.78 21.01 -0.55
N CYS A 76 -4.12 21.12 -0.63
CA CYS A 76 -4.87 20.97 -1.88
C CYS A 76 -4.40 21.97 -2.94
N MET A 77 -4.26 23.25 -2.58
CA MET A 77 -3.76 24.28 -3.52
C MET A 77 -2.33 23.99 -4.00
N LEU A 78 -1.47 23.50 -3.12
CA LEU A 78 -0.11 23.12 -3.47
C LEU A 78 -0.08 21.94 -4.44
N LEU A 79 -0.88 20.90 -4.18
CA LEU A 79 -1.04 19.79 -5.11
C LEU A 79 -1.60 20.27 -6.46
N ARG A 80 -2.53 21.23 -6.48
CA ARG A 80 -3.03 21.81 -7.74
C ARG A 80 -1.91 22.47 -8.54
N LYS A 81 -1.05 23.26 -7.89
CA LYS A 81 0.09 23.93 -8.53
C LYS A 81 1.01 22.94 -9.24
N TYR A 82 1.33 21.81 -8.62
CA TYR A 82 2.36 20.90 -9.14
C TYR A 82 1.79 19.73 -9.95
N LEU A 83 0.57 19.27 -9.64
CA LEU A 83 0.01 18.05 -10.22
C LEU A 83 -1.01 18.28 -11.32
N ILE A 84 -1.75 19.40 -11.36
CA ILE A 84 -2.73 19.60 -12.46
C ILE A 84 -1.99 19.61 -13.80
N GLY A 85 -2.47 18.80 -14.75
CA GLY A 85 -1.86 18.58 -16.05
C GLY A 85 -0.69 17.59 -16.06
N ALA A 86 -0.15 17.25 -14.88
CA ALA A 86 0.97 16.32 -14.74
C ALA A 86 0.55 14.89 -15.10
N LYS A 87 1.48 14.16 -15.72
CA LYS A 87 1.28 12.78 -16.17
C LYS A 87 1.86 11.81 -15.14
N LEU A 88 1.08 10.80 -14.72
CA LEU A 88 1.58 9.73 -13.87
C LEU A 88 2.52 8.83 -14.69
N VAL A 89 3.82 8.90 -14.44
CA VAL A 89 4.85 8.17 -15.20
C VAL A 89 5.35 6.93 -14.48
N LYS A 90 5.26 6.88 -13.14
CA LYS A 90 5.63 5.72 -12.33
C LYS A 90 4.67 5.55 -11.16
N LEU A 91 4.37 4.30 -10.82
CA LEU A 91 3.68 3.93 -9.60
C LEU A 91 4.42 2.72 -9.02
N GLU A 92 4.92 2.83 -7.80
CA GLU A 92 5.67 1.75 -7.17
C GLU A 92 5.38 1.65 -5.67
N GLN A 93 5.39 0.41 -5.17
CA GLN A 93 5.36 0.14 -3.75
C GLN A 93 6.81 -0.01 -3.24
N LYS A 94 7.13 0.60 -2.09
CA LYS A 94 8.47 0.49 -1.49
C LYS A 94 8.59 -0.80 -0.68
N ASP A 95 9.50 -1.69 -1.07
CA ASP A 95 9.93 -2.90 -0.34
C ASP A 95 8.81 -3.80 0.23
N CYS A 96 7.66 -3.86 -0.45
CA CYS A 96 6.44 -4.50 0.07
C CYS A 96 5.93 -3.92 1.40
N ASP A 97 6.41 -2.76 1.84
CA ASP A 97 5.81 -2.02 2.96
C ASP A 97 4.55 -1.29 2.49
N ARG A 98 3.80 -0.71 3.43
CA ARG A 98 2.56 0.02 3.18
C ARG A 98 2.84 1.46 2.73
N ILE A 99 3.73 1.59 1.75
CA ILE A 99 4.16 2.87 1.19
C ILE A 99 4.05 2.79 -0.34
N LEU A 100 3.29 3.71 -0.93
CA LEU A 100 3.12 3.83 -2.37
C LEU A 100 3.69 5.17 -2.85
N CYS A 101 4.50 5.13 -3.91
CA CYS A 101 5.10 6.30 -4.53
C CYS A 101 4.54 6.46 -5.95
N LEU A 102 3.95 7.61 -6.22
CA LEU A 102 3.42 7.99 -7.54
C LEU A 102 4.26 9.14 -8.10
N ASP A 103 5.00 8.89 -9.17
CA ASP A 103 5.78 9.92 -9.86
C ASP A 103 4.95 10.60 -10.93
N PHE A 104 4.78 11.91 -10.79
CA PHE A 104 4.12 12.77 -11.75
C PHE A 104 5.15 13.62 -12.48
N GLU A 105 5.19 13.49 -13.80
CA GLU A 105 5.94 14.35 -14.70
C GLU A 105 5.09 15.59 -15.01
N SER A 106 5.62 16.76 -14.68
CA SER A 106 4.99 18.06 -14.89
C SER A 106 5.99 19.01 -15.55
N ARG A 107 5.50 20.01 -16.27
CA ARG A 107 6.37 21.09 -16.78
C ARG A 107 6.35 22.24 -15.79
N ASP A 108 7.53 22.72 -15.42
CA ASP A 108 7.63 23.93 -14.61
C ASP A 108 7.38 25.21 -15.43
N GLU A 109 7.39 26.37 -14.77
CA GLU A 109 7.12 27.67 -15.38
C GLU A 109 8.14 28.05 -16.46
N MET A 110 9.33 27.44 -16.46
CA MET A 110 10.37 27.63 -17.48
C MET A 110 10.32 26.57 -18.59
N GLY A 111 9.35 25.67 -18.53
CA GLY A 111 9.14 24.61 -19.51
C GLY A 111 10.02 23.38 -19.32
N PHE A 112 10.75 23.28 -18.21
CA PHE A 112 11.54 22.07 -17.91
C PHE A 112 10.65 20.98 -17.32
N ASP A 113 10.88 19.75 -17.79
CA ASP A 113 10.22 18.58 -17.20
C ASP A 113 10.77 18.35 -15.79
N SER A 114 9.87 18.33 -14.82
CA SER A 114 10.12 18.10 -13.40
C SER A 114 9.30 16.92 -12.91
N ILE A 115 9.93 16.03 -12.16
CA ILE A 115 9.24 14.90 -11.52
C ILE A 115 8.94 15.26 -10.06
N TYR A 116 7.66 15.13 -9.70
CA TYR A 116 7.19 15.21 -8.32
C TYR A 116 6.67 13.85 -7.88
N THR A 117 7.12 13.37 -6.73
CA THR A 117 6.68 12.09 -6.18
C THR A 117 5.66 12.35 -5.07
N LEU A 118 4.44 11.85 -5.26
CA LEU A 118 3.43 11.77 -4.20
C LEU A 118 3.63 10.47 -3.44
N ILE A 119 4.05 10.58 -2.18
CA ILE A 119 4.32 9.46 -1.30
C ILE A 119 3.14 9.29 -0.34
N ILE A 120 2.55 8.09 -0.35
CA ILE A 120 1.41 7.71 0.48
C ILE A 120 1.88 6.65 1.48
N GLU A 121 1.83 6.99 2.75
CA GLU A 121 2.19 6.09 3.85
C GLU A 121 0.91 5.65 4.57
N ILE A 122 0.64 4.34 4.60
CA ILE A 122 -0.57 3.75 5.21
C ILE A 122 -0.16 3.05 6.52
N MET A 123 -0.03 3.84 7.58
CA MET A 123 0.52 3.43 8.88
C MET A 123 -0.41 3.80 10.06
N GLY A 124 -1.72 3.64 9.89
CA GLY A 124 -2.71 3.99 10.94
C GLY A 124 -2.62 5.46 11.32
N ARG A 125 -2.44 5.75 12.61
CA ARG A 125 -2.26 7.12 13.13
C ARG A 125 -1.09 7.89 12.51
N HIS A 126 -0.07 7.18 12.02
CA HIS A 126 1.12 7.78 11.39
C HIS A 126 0.98 7.90 9.86
N SER A 127 -0.19 7.57 9.30
CA SER A 127 -0.41 7.70 7.86
C SER A 127 -0.27 9.15 7.41
N ASN A 128 0.32 9.33 6.23
CA ASN A 128 0.62 10.64 5.66
C ASN A 128 0.56 10.62 4.13
N ILE A 129 0.39 11.79 3.53
CA ILE A 129 0.47 12.04 2.09
C ILE A 129 1.45 13.19 1.93
N THR A 130 2.58 12.94 1.28
CA THR A 130 3.67 13.92 1.13
C THR A 130 3.99 14.10 -0.33
N LEU A 131 4.07 15.35 -0.80
CA LEU A 131 4.58 15.66 -2.14
C LEU A 131 6.04 16.07 -2.02
N ILE A 132 6.91 15.42 -2.79
CA ILE A 132 8.33 15.77 -2.86
C ILE A 132 8.72 16.13 -4.28
N ARG A 133 9.73 17.00 -4.44
CA ARG A 133 10.40 17.22 -5.71
C ARG A 133 11.54 16.21 -5.83
N LYS A 134 11.51 15.41 -6.90
CA LYS A 134 12.37 14.22 -6.98
C LYS A 134 13.85 14.54 -7.17
N ARG A 135 14.18 15.62 -7.89
CA ARG A 135 15.58 15.97 -8.25
C ARG A 135 16.48 16.23 -7.04
N ASP A 136 15.93 16.77 -5.96
CA ASP A 136 16.63 17.18 -4.75
C ASP A 136 16.02 16.59 -3.48
N ASN A 137 15.01 15.72 -3.62
CA ASN A 137 14.32 15.04 -2.53
C ASN A 137 13.72 16.02 -1.48
N ILE A 138 13.34 17.23 -1.92
CA ILE A 138 12.78 18.26 -1.05
C ILE A 138 11.27 18.04 -0.88
N VAL A 139 10.79 18.09 0.36
CA VAL A 139 9.37 18.13 0.70
C VAL A 139 8.78 19.43 0.19
N MET A 140 7.83 19.33 -0.73
CA MET A 140 7.03 20.45 -1.18
C MET A 140 6.00 20.80 -0.10
N ASP A 141 5.25 19.78 0.36
CA ASP A 141 4.36 19.84 1.52
C ASP A 141 3.86 18.45 1.90
N SER A 142 3.11 18.34 3.00
CA SER A 142 2.43 17.12 3.42
C SER A 142 1.06 17.41 4.05
N ILE A 143 0.14 16.45 3.98
CA ILE A 143 -1.19 16.59 4.58
C ILE A 143 -1.14 16.63 6.12
N LYS A 144 -0.08 16.04 6.71
CA LYS A 144 0.22 16.16 8.14
C LYS A 144 1.69 16.50 8.33
N HIS A 145 1.97 17.67 8.91
CA HIS A 145 3.32 18.07 9.25
C HIS A 145 3.82 17.25 10.45
N ILE A 146 5.03 16.72 10.34
CA ILE A 146 5.71 15.98 11.40
C ILE A 146 6.87 16.83 11.89
N THR A 147 6.76 17.36 13.09
CA THR A 147 7.83 18.11 13.77
C THR A 147 8.70 17.16 14.61
N PRO A 148 9.92 17.58 15.02
CA PRO A 148 10.78 16.78 15.90
C PRO A 148 10.10 16.34 17.21
N ASN A 149 9.14 17.13 17.71
CA ASN A 149 8.38 16.81 18.92
C ASN A 149 7.37 15.67 18.70
N ILE A 150 6.90 15.46 17.47
CA ILE A 150 5.93 14.41 17.13
C ILE A 150 6.64 13.10 16.79
N ASN A 151 7.81 13.19 16.16
CA ASN A 151 8.59 12.04 15.73
C ASN A 151 10.08 12.34 15.86
N SER A 152 10.77 11.55 16.68
CA SER A 152 12.20 11.70 16.92
C SER A 152 13.08 11.15 15.79
N TYR A 153 12.54 10.31 14.91
CA TYR A 153 13.30 9.65 13.84
C TYR A 153 13.41 10.51 12.57
N ARG A 154 12.37 11.28 12.25
CA ARG A 154 12.31 12.16 11.07
C ARG A 154 11.32 13.31 11.25
N SER A 155 11.53 14.37 10.47
CA SER A 155 10.56 15.45 10.29
C SER A 155 10.02 15.47 8.87
N ILE A 156 8.81 16.01 8.69
CA ILE A 156 8.17 16.21 7.39
C ILE A 156 7.45 17.57 7.43
N TYR A 157 8.01 18.57 6.76
CA TYR A 157 7.42 19.89 6.54
C TYR A 157 8.07 20.53 5.31
N PRO A 158 7.49 21.57 4.70
CA PRO A 158 8.04 22.18 3.49
C PRO A 158 9.52 22.60 3.62
N GLY A 159 10.31 22.32 2.58
CA GLY A 159 11.69 22.82 2.44
C GLY A 159 12.80 21.93 3.01
N ILE A 160 12.48 20.80 3.66
CA ILE A 160 13.49 19.84 4.13
C ILE A 160 13.59 18.62 3.22
N ASN A 161 14.69 17.88 3.34
CA ASN A 161 14.84 16.59 2.68
C ASN A 161 13.86 15.56 3.26
N TYR A 162 13.12 14.88 2.38
CA TYR A 162 12.25 13.79 2.79
C TYR A 162 13.07 12.57 3.22
N LYS A 163 12.62 11.92 4.28
CA LYS A 163 13.18 10.66 4.78
C LYS A 163 12.05 9.66 4.94
N PHE A 164 12.19 8.45 4.38
CA PHE A 164 11.23 7.37 4.57
C PHE A 164 11.12 6.97 6.06
N PRO A 165 10.05 6.25 6.47
CA PRO A 165 10.00 5.60 7.77
C PRO A 165 11.21 4.67 7.98
N PRO A 166 11.51 4.26 9.22
CA PRO A 166 12.58 3.29 9.47
C PRO A 166 12.39 2.03 8.63
N GLU A 167 13.44 1.61 7.92
CA GLU A 167 13.39 0.41 7.09
C GLU A 167 13.19 -0.84 7.95
N SER A 168 12.40 -1.78 7.42
CA SER A 168 12.17 -3.07 8.05
C SER A 168 13.41 -3.95 7.90
N LYS A 169 13.83 -4.62 8.98
CA LYS A 169 14.89 -5.65 8.95
C LYS A 169 14.41 -7.01 8.41
N LYS A 170 13.11 -7.11 8.08
CA LYS A 170 12.49 -8.33 7.57
C LYS A 170 12.69 -8.45 6.07
N LEU A 171 12.56 -9.66 5.55
CA LEU A 171 12.73 -9.96 4.13
C LEU A 171 11.59 -9.39 3.30
N ASN A 172 11.85 -9.05 2.03
CA ASN A 172 10.80 -8.73 1.07
C ASN A 172 10.18 -10.04 0.56
N PRO A 173 8.85 -10.26 0.65
CA PRO A 173 8.20 -11.49 0.20
C PRO A 173 8.31 -11.73 -1.32
N PHE A 174 8.59 -10.69 -2.11
CA PHE A 174 8.78 -10.80 -3.56
C PHE A 174 10.25 -10.86 -3.98
N ASP A 175 11.19 -10.70 -3.03
CA ASP A 175 12.62 -10.66 -3.30
C ASP A 175 13.39 -11.26 -2.12
N PHE A 176 13.46 -12.59 -2.07
CA PHE A 176 14.21 -13.33 -1.06
C PHE A 176 14.71 -14.69 -1.59
N SER A 177 15.77 -15.21 -0.95
CA SER A 177 16.27 -16.56 -1.17
C SER A 177 15.73 -17.52 -0.10
N GLU A 178 15.33 -18.71 -0.51
CA GLU A 178 14.91 -19.82 0.36
C GLU A 178 16.07 -20.40 1.18
N GLU A 179 17.31 -20.04 0.83
CA GLU A 179 18.54 -20.39 1.56
C GLU A 179 18.91 -19.35 2.61
N THR A 180 18.11 -18.29 2.77
CA THR A 180 18.39 -17.23 3.74
C THR A 180 18.42 -17.80 5.15
N ASN A 181 19.50 -17.52 5.88
CA ASN A 181 19.66 -17.99 7.25
C ASN A 181 18.82 -17.13 8.20
N ILE A 182 17.62 -17.60 8.52
CA ILE A 182 16.68 -16.93 9.42
C ILE A 182 16.88 -17.49 10.83
N LYS A 183 17.20 -16.61 11.79
CA LYS A 183 17.22 -16.99 13.20
C LYS A 183 15.81 -17.28 13.67
N ILE A 184 15.59 -18.50 14.15
CA ILE A 184 14.32 -18.96 14.70
C ILE A 184 14.57 -19.37 16.15
N ASP A 185 13.71 -18.91 17.06
CA ASP A 185 13.88 -19.10 18.51
C ASP A 185 13.86 -20.58 18.92
N SER A 186 13.06 -21.39 18.23
CA SER A 186 13.00 -22.85 18.41
C SER A 186 12.43 -23.56 17.17
N PRO A 187 12.78 -24.84 16.92
CA PRO A 187 12.19 -25.62 15.83
C PRO A 187 10.66 -25.65 15.85
N ASP A 188 10.04 -25.68 17.03
CA ASP A 188 8.58 -25.69 17.18
C ASP A 188 7.93 -24.36 16.75
N SER A 189 8.69 -23.25 16.77
CA SER A 189 8.17 -21.95 16.32
C SER A 189 8.05 -21.81 14.79
N ILE A 190 8.62 -22.74 14.01
CA ILE A 190 8.50 -22.75 12.54
C ILE A 190 7.03 -22.90 12.10
N LEU A 191 6.22 -23.60 12.90
CA LEU A 191 4.80 -23.84 12.61
C LEU A 191 3.87 -22.87 13.34
N SER A 192 4.42 -21.82 13.96
CA SER A 192 3.58 -20.78 14.56
C SER A 192 2.80 -20.06 13.46
N SER A 193 1.51 -19.84 13.67
CA SER A 193 0.63 -19.20 12.69
C SER A 193 1.09 -17.80 12.29
N ASN A 194 1.93 -17.13 13.08
CA ASN A 194 2.44 -15.80 12.84
C ASN A 194 3.91 -15.77 12.33
N ILE A 195 4.56 -16.91 12.07
CA ILE A 195 5.98 -16.97 11.71
C ILE A 195 6.32 -16.09 10.50
N LEU A 196 5.51 -16.13 9.44
CA LEU A 196 5.78 -15.37 8.22
C LEU A 196 5.63 -13.86 8.44
N SER A 197 4.73 -13.45 9.33
CA SER A 197 4.61 -12.03 9.70
C SER A 197 5.84 -11.51 10.46
N LYS A 198 6.64 -12.41 11.08
CA LYS A 198 7.93 -12.05 11.71
C LYS A 198 9.07 -12.04 10.69
N ILE A 199 9.02 -12.93 9.69
CA ILE A 199 10.06 -13.09 8.67
C ILE A 199 9.97 -12.02 7.58
N PHE A 200 8.76 -11.68 7.14
CA PHE A 200 8.52 -10.87 5.94
C PHE A 200 7.94 -9.49 6.27
N THR A 201 8.41 -8.49 5.53
CA THR A 201 7.80 -7.16 5.46
C THR A 201 6.47 -7.25 4.73
N GLY A 202 5.45 -6.50 5.18
CA GLY A 202 4.16 -6.44 4.48
C GLY A 202 3.23 -7.64 4.69
N VAL A 203 3.65 -8.70 5.36
CA VAL A 203 2.81 -9.88 5.64
C VAL A 203 2.08 -9.71 6.99
N SER A 204 0.76 -9.69 6.97
CA SER A 204 -0.04 -9.64 8.19
C SER A 204 -0.07 -11.00 8.94
N PRO A 205 -0.39 -11.00 10.25
CA PRO A 205 -0.67 -12.24 10.98
C PRO A 205 -1.81 -13.07 10.37
N LEU A 206 -2.80 -12.41 9.76
CA LEU A 206 -3.90 -13.07 9.05
C LEU A 206 -3.38 -13.87 7.86
N LEU A 207 -2.61 -13.23 6.98
CA LEU A 207 -2.01 -13.90 5.83
C LEU A 207 -1.02 -14.99 6.25
N SER A 208 -0.21 -14.71 7.28
CA SER A 208 0.72 -15.68 7.84
C SER A 208 -0.01 -16.96 8.27
N LYS A 209 -1.14 -16.81 8.98
CA LYS A 209 -1.95 -17.95 9.43
C LYS A 209 -2.51 -18.73 8.24
N GLU A 210 -2.97 -18.03 7.21
CA GLU A 210 -3.48 -18.65 5.99
C GLU A 210 -2.40 -19.48 5.30
N ILE A 211 -1.22 -18.91 5.02
CA ILE A 211 -0.15 -19.61 4.31
C ILE A 211 0.35 -20.82 5.11
N VAL A 212 0.54 -20.67 6.42
CA VAL A 212 0.95 -21.78 7.29
C VAL A 212 -0.10 -22.89 7.31
N SER A 213 -1.39 -22.53 7.40
CA SER A 213 -2.48 -23.50 7.34
C SER A 213 -2.50 -24.26 6.02
N LEU A 214 -2.35 -23.56 4.89
CA LEU A 214 -2.28 -24.19 3.56
C LEU A 214 -1.04 -25.08 3.41
N PHE A 215 0.09 -24.66 3.97
CA PHE A 215 1.32 -25.44 3.97
C PHE A 215 1.14 -26.77 4.73
N GLN A 216 0.55 -26.72 5.94
CA GLN A 216 0.32 -27.90 6.79
C GLN A 216 -0.64 -28.92 6.17
N VAL A 217 -1.65 -28.47 5.42
CA VAL A 217 -2.60 -29.36 4.74
C VAL A 217 -1.95 -30.07 3.55
N ASN A 218 -1.05 -29.41 2.83
CA ASN A 218 -0.52 -29.89 1.56
C ASN A 218 0.82 -30.62 1.66
N ASN A 219 1.50 -30.60 2.81
CA ASN A 219 2.85 -31.16 2.96
C ASN A 219 2.94 -32.10 4.17
N LYS A 220 3.65 -33.22 4.01
CA LYS A 220 4.06 -34.06 5.13
C LYS A 220 5.32 -33.46 5.74
N LEU A 221 5.21 -32.94 6.96
CA LEU A 221 6.28 -32.20 7.62
C LEU A 221 7.48 -33.08 7.96
N ASP A 222 8.63 -32.80 7.35
CA ASP A 222 9.93 -33.19 7.88
C ASP A 222 10.47 -32.05 8.78
N LYS A 223 10.58 -32.32 10.08
CA LYS A 223 11.03 -31.31 11.06
C LYS A 223 12.44 -30.79 10.76
N GLY A 224 13.30 -31.57 10.09
CA GLY A 224 14.66 -31.16 9.73
C GLY A 224 14.72 -30.04 8.69
N ASN A 225 13.74 -29.98 7.77
CA ASN A 225 13.71 -29.06 6.64
C ASN A 225 12.48 -28.14 6.60
N ALA A 226 11.62 -28.18 7.62
CA ALA A 226 10.33 -27.49 7.66
C ALA A 226 10.41 -26.00 7.31
N LEU A 227 11.45 -25.28 7.76
CA LEU A 227 11.62 -23.87 7.41
C LEU A 227 11.87 -23.68 5.91
N LYS A 228 12.81 -24.44 5.34
CA LYS A 228 13.16 -24.33 3.92
C LYS A 228 11.96 -24.67 3.04
N GLU A 229 11.22 -25.71 3.39
CA GLU A 229 9.98 -26.08 2.69
C GLU A 229 8.91 -24.99 2.80
N LEU A 230 8.72 -24.40 3.99
CA LEU A 230 7.79 -23.29 4.19
C LEU A 230 8.20 -22.06 3.37
N LEU A 231 9.49 -21.74 3.27
CA LEU A 231 10.00 -20.64 2.45
C LEU A 231 9.77 -20.88 0.96
N ILE A 232 10.03 -22.10 0.47
CA ILE A 232 9.74 -22.49 -0.93
C ILE A 232 8.24 -22.38 -1.21
N PHE A 233 7.40 -22.88 -0.31
CA PHE A 233 5.94 -22.78 -0.43
C PHE A 233 5.49 -21.32 -0.45
N SER A 234 6.01 -20.50 0.47
CA SER A 234 5.69 -19.07 0.58
C SER A 234 6.11 -18.32 -0.68
N LYS A 235 7.27 -18.63 -1.27
CA LYS A 235 7.71 -18.00 -2.52
C LYS A 235 6.77 -18.28 -3.67
N LYS A 236 6.37 -19.55 -3.86
CA LYS A 236 5.38 -19.93 -4.88
C LYS A 236 4.05 -19.23 -4.65
N PHE A 237 3.62 -19.13 -3.39
CA PHE A 237 2.41 -18.42 -3.01
C PHE A 237 2.49 -16.93 -3.39
N PHE A 238 3.55 -16.21 -3.00
CA PHE A 238 3.71 -14.79 -3.35
C PHE A 238 3.84 -14.57 -4.86
N GLN A 239 4.54 -15.44 -5.59
CA GLN A 239 4.63 -15.40 -7.05
C GLN A 239 3.27 -15.57 -7.76
N SER A 240 2.33 -16.31 -7.16
CA SER A 240 0.98 -16.38 -7.74
C SER A 240 0.26 -15.02 -7.71
N ILE A 241 0.53 -14.19 -6.69
CA ILE A 241 -0.08 -12.86 -6.54
C ILE A 241 0.45 -11.91 -7.62
N THR A 242 1.73 -11.99 -7.97
CA THR A 242 2.34 -11.16 -9.02
C THR A 242 1.79 -11.46 -10.41
N ASN A 243 1.24 -12.66 -10.63
CA ASN A 243 0.65 -13.08 -11.91
C ASN A 243 -0.83 -12.66 -12.04
N ASN A 244 -1.24 -11.58 -11.38
CA ASN A 244 -2.62 -11.07 -11.31
C ASN A 244 -3.66 -12.11 -10.84
N ASN A 245 -3.24 -13.15 -10.11
CA ASN A 245 -4.15 -14.14 -9.54
C ASN A 245 -4.59 -13.71 -8.13
N PHE A 246 -5.34 -12.61 -8.06
CA PHE A 246 -5.93 -12.11 -6.82
C PHE A 246 -7.39 -11.72 -7.04
N ALA A 247 -8.18 -11.77 -5.96
CA ALA A 247 -9.59 -11.40 -5.96
C ALA A 247 -9.94 -10.70 -4.65
N PHE A 248 -10.42 -9.46 -4.75
CA PHE A 248 -10.82 -8.69 -3.57
C PHE A 248 -12.08 -9.30 -2.96
N THR A 249 -11.96 -9.83 -1.75
CA THR A 249 -13.03 -10.56 -1.06
C THR A 249 -13.32 -9.89 0.27
N ILE A 250 -14.60 -9.68 0.57
CA ILE A 250 -15.06 -9.23 1.89
C ILE A 250 -15.77 -10.38 2.61
N TYR A 251 -15.62 -10.44 3.92
CA TYR A 251 -16.16 -11.48 4.79
C TYR A 251 -17.15 -10.90 5.78
N LYS A 252 -18.33 -11.52 5.92
CA LYS A 252 -19.38 -11.15 6.87
C LYS A 252 -19.71 -12.30 7.81
N ASP A 253 -20.08 -11.98 9.05
CA ASP A 253 -20.65 -12.97 9.97
C ASP A 253 -22.11 -13.30 9.64
N SER A 254 -22.65 -14.32 10.30
CA SER A 254 -24.04 -14.76 10.16
C SER A 254 -25.08 -13.70 10.51
N LYS A 255 -24.67 -12.59 11.16
CA LYS A 255 -25.52 -11.44 11.48
C LYS A 255 -25.39 -10.32 10.43
N GLY A 256 -24.60 -10.51 9.38
CA GLY A 256 -24.36 -9.53 8.31
C GLY A 256 -23.30 -8.47 8.63
N ASN A 257 -22.60 -8.57 9.77
CA ASN A 257 -21.56 -7.61 10.11
C ASN A 257 -20.27 -7.92 9.34
N TYR A 258 -19.66 -6.88 8.77
CA TYR A 258 -18.34 -7.00 8.14
C TYR A 258 -17.29 -7.40 9.17
N LYS A 259 -16.55 -8.47 8.87
CA LYS A 259 -15.48 -8.99 9.73
C LYS A 259 -14.10 -8.65 9.21
N ASP A 260 -13.85 -8.93 7.94
CA ASP A 260 -12.57 -8.60 7.33
C ASP A 260 -12.67 -8.53 5.80
N PHE A 261 -11.60 -8.11 5.15
CA PHE A 261 -11.46 -8.16 3.69
C PHE A 261 -10.03 -8.55 3.32
N TYR A 262 -9.83 -9.11 2.12
CA TYR A 262 -8.49 -9.42 1.65
C TYR A 262 -8.42 -9.52 0.12
N CYS A 263 -7.22 -9.59 -0.45
CA CYS A 263 -7.01 -9.74 -1.89
C CYS A 263 -7.00 -11.21 -2.35
N LEU A 264 -7.26 -12.17 -1.46
CA LEU A 264 -7.29 -13.61 -1.73
C LEU A 264 -8.49 -14.25 -1.05
N ASN A 265 -8.88 -15.43 -1.53
CA ASN A 265 -9.86 -16.26 -0.84
C ASN A 265 -9.19 -17.04 0.30
N LEU A 266 -9.30 -16.52 1.52
CA LEU A 266 -8.77 -17.11 2.74
C LEU A 266 -9.59 -18.34 3.17
N ALA A 267 -8.97 -19.52 3.16
CA ALA A 267 -9.55 -20.78 3.65
C ALA A 267 -9.77 -20.76 5.17
N THR A 268 -8.95 -20.01 5.91
CA THR A 268 -9.10 -19.79 7.35
C THR A 268 -10.36 -19.00 7.73
N MET A 269 -11.04 -18.37 6.75
CA MET A 269 -12.28 -17.61 6.92
C MET A 269 -13.50 -18.31 6.30
N LYS A 270 -13.44 -19.63 6.11
CA LYS A 270 -14.49 -20.43 5.45
C LYS A 270 -15.88 -20.37 6.11
N ASP A 271 -15.94 -20.06 7.41
CA ASP A 271 -17.19 -20.00 8.18
C ASP A 271 -17.92 -18.66 8.02
N TYR A 272 -17.34 -17.71 7.26
CA TYR A 272 -17.91 -16.41 6.96
C TYR A 272 -18.53 -16.38 5.56
N GLU A 273 -19.62 -15.63 5.42
CA GLU A 273 -20.19 -15.32 4.11
C GLU A 273 -19.18 -14.46 3.35
N LYS A 274 -18.86 -14.83 2.11
CA LYS A 274 -17.87 -14.14 1.28
C LYS A 274 -18.50 -13.53 0.04
N THR A 275 -18.15 -12.27 -0.24
CA THR A 275 -18.50 -11.61 -1.49
C THR A 275 -17.21 -11.22 -2.21
N LYS A 276 -17.07 -11.66 -3.47
CA LYS A 276 -15.93 -11.33 -4.33
C LYS A 276 -16.24 -10.09 -5.16
N TYR A 277 -15.25 -9.24 -5.33
CA TYR A 277 -15.26 -8.07 -6.19
C TYR A 277 -14.18 -8.23 -7.26
N ASN A 278 -14.52 -7.86 -8.48
CA ASN A 278 -13.56 -7.78 -9.58
C ASN A 278 -12.72 -6.51 -9.43
N SER A 279 -11.51 -6.53 -10.01
CA SER A 279 -10.73 -5.31 -10.24
C SER A 279 -11.54 -4.33 -11.09
N ALA A 280 -11.37 -3.04 -10.82
CA ALA A 280 -11.99 -1.95 -11.59
C ALA A 280 -11.52 -1.90 -13.05
#